data_AF-A0A0N5BYX8-F1
#
_entry.id   AF-A0A0N5BYX8-F1
#
_cell.length_a   1.000
_cell.length_b   1.000
_cell.length_c   1.000
_cell.angle_alpha   90.00
_cell.angle_beta   90.00
_cell.angle_gamma   90.00
#
_symmetry.space_group_name_H-M   'P 1'
#
loop_
_entity.id
_entity.type
_entity.pdbx_description
1 polymer ?
#
loop_
_entity_poly.entity_id
_entity_poly.type
_entity_poly.pdbx_seq_one_letter_code
_entity_poly.pdbx_strand_id
1 'polypeptide(L)'
;MMPRNVEVLELIRVHDIDNVMPKTIIKYMPNIKLLMIECLSYKERNSLDNFSKLECLTSCNYCPIRIPRTLKLLAFVFVYGHWAVKSDDLVFTDNVIKSHYEKFTKRISDNSDARDRYILFNDIHYWHLYKCAIQKYFNY
;
A
#
# COMPACT_ATOMS: atom_id res chain seq x y z
N MET A 1 -3.40 -22.11 -13.93
CA MET A 1 -2.94 -21.86 -12.54
C MET A 1 -2.07 -20.61 -12.53
N MET A 2 -2.13 -19.78 -11.48
CA MET A 2 -1.25 -18.61 -11.36
C MET A 2 0.20 -19.04 -11.07
N PRO A 3 1.22 -18.35 -11.63
CA PRO A 3 2.61 -18.75 -11.48
C PRO A 3 3.17 -18.41 -10.09
N ARG A 4 3.95 -19.33 -9.52
CA ARG A 4 4.61 -19.11 -8.22
C ARG A 4 5.79 -18.15 -8.28
N ASN A 5 6.30 -17.85 -9.47
CA ASN A 5 7.48 -17.00 -9.67
C ASN A 5 7.12 -15.52 -9.84
N VAL A 6 5.85 -15.15 -9.67
CA VAL A 6 5.42 -13.75 -9.72
C VAL A 6 5.99 -13.00 -8.52
N GLU A 7 6.79 -11.97 -8.80
CA GLU A 7 7.36 -11.07 -7.79
C GLU A 7 6.70 -9.69 -7.77
N VAL A 8 5.99 -9.33 -8.85
CA VAL A 8 5.33 -8.04 -9.04
C VAL A 8 3.85 -8.29 -9.31
N LEU A 9 2.98 -7.68 -8.51
CA LEU A 9 1.54 -7.77 -8.70
C LEU A 9 0.94 -6.36 -8.68
N GLU A 10 0.17 -6.06 -9.71
CA GLU A 10 -0.59 -4.83 -9.83
C GLU A 10 -2.09 -5.18 -9.83
N LEU A 11 -2.84 -4.55 -8.94
CA LEU A 11 -4.27 -4.72 -8.78
C LEU A 11 -4.95 -3.36 -8.97
N ILE A 12 -5.70 -3.23 -10.05
CA ILE A 12 -6.30 -1.97 -10.49
C ILE A 12 -7.80 -2.03 -10.20
N ARG A 13 -8.34 -0.94 -9.64
CA ARG A 13 -9.78 -0.75 -9.37
C ARG A 13 -10.42 -1.92 -8.60
N VAL A 14 -9.76 -2.39 -7.54
CA VAL A 14 -10.29 -3.49 -6.72
C VAL A 14 -11.42 -3.00 -5.83
N HIS A 15 -12.54 -3.70 -5.84
CA HIS A 15 -13.66 -3.49 -4.92
C HIS A 15 -13.57 -4.44 -3.73
N ASP A 16 -14.02 -3.94 -2.58
CA ASP A 16 -14.27 -4.69 -1.36
C ASP A 16 -13.09 -5.58 -0.94
N ILE A 17 -11.89 -5.00 -0.91
CA ILE A 17 -10.74 -5.72 -0.37
C ILE A 17 -11.10 -6.18 1.05
N ASP A 18 -10.97 -7.48 1.26
CA ASP A 18 -11.20 -8.16 2.53
C ASP A 18 -9.99 -9.06 2.87
N ASN A 19 -10.08 -9.82 3.96
CA ASN A 19 -9.01 -10.73 4.38
C ASN A 19 -8.88 -12.00 3.53
N VAL A 20 -9.76 -12.22 2.54
CA VAL A 20 -9.68 -13.37 1.63
C VAL A 20 -8.70 -13.10 0.50
N MET A 21 -8.67 -11.86 -0.01
CA MET A 21 -7.79 -11.48 -1.11
C MET A 21 -6.29 -11.67 -0.76
N PRO A 22 -5.75 -11.13 0.36
CA PRO A 22 -4.36 -11.37 0.77
C PRO A 22 -4.02 -12.85 0.88
N LYS A 23 -4.90 -13.66 1.50
CA LYS A 23 -4.71 -15.11 1.67
C LYS A 23 -4.66 -15.84 0.33
N THR A 24 -5.54 -15.46 -0.59
CA THR A 24 -5.58 -16.02 -1.94
C THR A 24 -4.30 -15.71 -2.70
N ILE A 25 -3.85 -14.46 -2.67
CA ILE A 25 -2.61 -14.06 -3.31
C ILE A 25 -1.43 -14.84 -2.73
N ILE A 26 -1.30 -14.93 -1.41
CA ILE A 26 -0.20 -15.67 -0.77
C ILE A 26 -0.22 -17.16 -1.16
N LYS A 27 -1.40 -17.77 -1.26
CA LYS A 27 -1.55 -19.18 -1.64
C LYS A 27 -1.01 -19.47 -3.05
N TYR A 28 -1.23 -18.55 -3.99
CA TYR A 28 -0.92 -18.78 -5.41
C TYR A 28 0.37 -18.09 -5.88
N MET A 29 0.70 -16.94 -5.28
CA MET A 29 1.83 -16.07 -5.61
C MET A 29 2.60 -15.69 -4.34
N PRO A 30 3.23 -16.67 -3.65
CA PRO A 30 3.88 -16.45 -2.35
C PRO A 30 5.14 -15.58 -2.44
N ASN A 31 5.65 -15.28 -3.64
CA ASN A 31 6.94 -14.62 -3.86
C ASN A 31 6.83 -13.13 -4.18
N ILE A 32 5.66 -12.52 -3.98
CA ILE A 32 5.45 -11.09 -4.26
C ILE A 32 6.35 -10.23 -3.37
N LYS A 33 7.16 -9.40 -4.05
CA LYS A 33 8.04 -8.39 -3.47
C LYS A 33 7.50 -6.98 -3.66
N LEU A 34 6.76 -6.75 -4.74
CA LEU A 34 6.17 -5.45 -5.08
C LEU A 34 4.67 -5.62 -5.32
N LEU A 35 3.88 -4.87 -4.57
CA LEU A 35 2.43 -4.86 -4.66
C LEU A 35 1.94 -3.43 -4.93
N MET A 36 1.20 -3.25 -6.02
CA MET A 36 0.50 -2.01 -6.38
C MET A 36 -1.00 -2.24 -6.27
N ILE A 37 -1.70 -1.43 -5.49
CA ILE A 37 -3.14 -1.60 -5.25
C ILE A 37 -3.88 -0.28 -5.39
N GLU A 38 -4.71 -0.19 -6.42
CA GLU A 38 -5.73 0.84 -6.52
C GLU A 38 -7.05 0.28 -6.00
N CYS A 39 -7.50 0.80 -4.86
CA CYS A 39 -8.69 0.34 -4.20
C CYS A 39 -9.84 1.33 -4.40
N LEU A 40 -11.02 0.80 -4.71
CA LEU A 40 -12.26 1.58 -4.77
C LEU A 40 -13.05 1.52 -3.46
N SER A 41 -12.95 0.41 -2.73
CA SER A 41 -13.52 0.24 -1.39
C SER A 41 -12.74 -0.80 -0.58
N TYR A 42 -12.46 -0.53 0.69
CA TYR A 42 -11.83 -1.49 1.59
C TYR A 42 -12.66 -1.68 2.86
N LYS A 43 -12.61 -2.89 3.44
CA LYS A 43 -13.13 -3.15 4.77
C LYS A 43 -12.03 -2.97 5.81
N GLU A 44 -12.37 -2.43 6.98
CA GLU A 44 -11.49 -2.05 8.10
C GLU A 44 -10.66 -3.21 8.74
N ARG A 45 -10.47 -4.34 8.07
CA ARG A 45 -9.76 -5.50 8.66
C ARG A 45 -8.60 -6.02 7.84
N ASN A 46 -8.21 -5.32 6.78
CA ASN A 46 -7.22 -5.85 5.84
C ASN A 46 -5.81 -5.75 6.40
N SER A 47 -5.22 -6.92 6.60
CA SER A 47 -3.84 -7.08 7.04
C SER A 47 -3.00 -7.67 5.91
N LEU A 48 -1.87 -7.03 5.63
CA LEU A 48 -0.88 -7.54 4.67
C LEU A 48 0.30 -8.20 5.38
N ASP A 49 0.30 -8.30 6.70
CA ASP A 49 1.39 -8.87 7.51
C ASP A 49 1.82 -10.29 7.12
N ASN A 50 0.93 -11.08 6.52
CA ASN A 50 1.23 -12.44 6.06
C ASN A 50 2.10 -12.51 4.79
N PHE A 51 2.32 -11.39 4.09
CA PHE A 51 3.23 -11.36 2.94
C PHE A 51 4.68 -11.42 3.42
N SER A 52 5.28 -12.61 3.41
CA SER A 52 6.62 -12.86 3.95
C SER A 52 7.77 -12.30 3.11
N LYS A 53 7.52 -11.88 1.87
CA LYS A 53 8.55 -11.36 0.95
C LYS A 53 8.25 -9.94 0.42
N LEU A 54 7.16 -9.33 0.86
CA LEU A 54 6.75 -8.02 0.35
C LEU A 54 7.70 -6.94 0.87
N GLU A 55 8.35 -6.25 -0.05
CA GLU A 55 9.33 -5.20 0.23
C GLU A 55 8.80 -3.80 -0.12
N CYS A 56 7.91 -3.70 -1.10
CA CYS A 56 7.31 -2.45 -1.55
C CYS A 56 5.80 -2.58 -1.69
N LEU A 57 5.08 -1.65 -1.05
CA LEU A 57 3.66 -1.47 -1.24
C LEU A 57 3.42 -0.07 -1.78
N THR A 58 2.68 0.02 -2.86
CA THR A 58 2.17 1.27 -3.40
C THR A 58 0.65 1.18 -3.47
N SER A 59 -0.07 2.16 -2.94
CA SER A 59 -1.54 2.13 -2.92
C SER A 59 -2.22 3.46 -3.19
N CYS A 60 -3.44 3.40 -3.71
CA CYS A 60 -4.34 4.55 -3.86
C CYS A 60 -5.64 4.25 -3.12
N ASN A 61 -6.09 5.19 -2.28
CA ASN A 61 -7.28 5.08 -1.44
C ASN A 61 -7.33 3.81 -0.56
N TYR A 62 -6.15 3.32 -0.18
CA TYR A 62 -5.99 2.14 0.67
C TYR A 62 -4.75 2.29 1.53
N CYS A 63 -4.92 2.16 2.84
CA CYS A 63 -3.81 2.09 3.80
C CYS A 63 -4.01 0.85 4.68
N PRO A 64 -3.16 -0.19 4.57
CA PRO A 64 -3.31 -1.39 5.39
C PRO A 64 -3.06 -1.09 6.86
N ILE A 65 -3.83 -1.71 7.76
CA ILE A 65 -3.68 -1.54 9.21
C ILE A 65 -2.37 -2.13 9.69
N ARG A 66 -2.01 -3.28 9.11
CA ARG A 66 -0.80 -4.02 9.43
C ARG A 66 -0.04 -4.30 8.15
N ILE A 67 1.22 -3.91 8.17
CA ILE A 67 2.19 -4.15 7.11
C ILE A 67 3.18 -5.24 7.54
N PRO A 68 3.75 -5.99 6.58
CA PRO A 68 4.84 -6.91 6.84
C PRO A 68 6.04 -6.23 7.46
N ARG A 69 6.81 -6.96 8.28
CA ARG A 69 8.11 -6.51 8.78
C ARG A 69 9.17 -6.40 7.68
N THR A 70 8.97 -7.09 6.55
CA THR A 70 9.86 -7.04 5.39
C THR A 70 9.67 -5.78 4.54
N LEU A 71 8.63 -4.98 4.83
CA LEU A 71 8.31 -3.80 4.04
C LEU A 71 9.40 -2.74 4.24
N LYS A 72 10.11 -2.42 3.15
CA LYS A 72 11.16 -1.40 3.10
C LYS A 72 10.62 -0.06 2.63
N LEU A 73 9.55 -0.10 1.83
CA LEU A 73 8.89 1.07 1.26
C LEU A 73 7.36 0.93 1.30
N LEU A 74 6.70 1.97 1.79
CA LEU A 74 5.26 2.15 1.74
C LEU A 74 4.96 3.49 1.09
N ALA A 75 4.31 3.48 -0.08
CA ALA A 75 3.82 4.67 -0.73
C ALA A 75 2.29 4.61 -0.82
N PHE A 76 1.59 5.68 -0.46
CA PHE A 76 0.14 5.73 -0.57
C PHE A 76 -0.38 7.12 -0.92
N VAL A 77 -1.51 7.15 -1.63
CA VAL A 77 -2.26 8.37 -1.99
C VAL A 77 -3.66 8.29 -1.41
N PHE A 78 -4.11 9.38 -0.79
CA PHE A 78 -5.53 9.65 -0.54
C PHE A 78 -6.02 10.70 -1.52
N VAL A 79 -7.09 10.41 -2.26
CA VAL A 79 -7.72 11.36 -3.18
C VAL A 79 -9.05 11.79 -2.58
N TYR A 80 -9.18 13.08 -2.28
CA TYR A 80 -10.40 13.64 -1.70
C TYR A 80 -11.52 13.69 -2.74
N GLY A 81 -12.76 13.43 -2.31
CA GLY A 81 -13.96 13.57 -3.15
C GLY A 81 -14.24 12.42 -4.12
N HIS A 82 -13.33 11.42 -4.24
CA HIS A 82 -13.61 10.26 -5.08
C HIS A 82 -14.65 9.32 -4.48
N TRP A 83 -14.75 9.24 -3.14
CA TRP A 83 -15.75 8.45 -2.41
C TRP A 83 -16.00 9.06 -1.03
N ALA A 84 -17.21 8.91 -0.49
CA ALA A 84 -17.62 9.43 0.81
C ALA A 84 -16.90 8.71 1.95
N VAL A 85 -15.67 9.14 2.24
CA VAL A 85 -14.92 8.73 3.44
C VAL A 85 -15.73 9.24 4.63
N LYS A 86 -16.22 8.34 5.48
CA LYS A 86 -16.92 8.75 6.71
C LYS A 86 -15.91 9.42 7.64
N SER A 87 -16.34 10.34 8.50
CA SER A 87 -15.42 10.99 9.46
C SER A 87 -14.64 9.98 10.30
N ASP A 88 -15.26 8.85 10.62
CA ASP A 88 -14.65 7.77 11.40
C ASP A 88 -13.52 7.08 10.62
N ASP A 89 -13.65 6.98 9.29
CA ASP A 89 -12.61 6.43 8.41
C ASP A 89 -11.38 7.35 8.34
N LEU A 90 -11.57 8.67 8.48
CA LEU A 90 -10.47 9.66 8.51
C LEU A 90 -9.65 9.52 9.81
N VAL A 91 -10.32 9.50 10.97
CA VAL A 91 -9.64 9.34 12.27
C VAL A 91 -8.93 7.98 12.36
N PHE A 92 -9.57 6.94 11.82
CA PHE A 92 -8.93 5.62 11.70
C PHE A 92 -7.68 5.67 10.83
N THR A 93 -7.77 6.34 9.68
CA THR A 93 -6.66 6.51 8.74
C THR A 93 -5.49 7.25 9.40
N ASP A 94 -5.74 8.32 10.15
CA ASP A 94 -4.70 9.08 10.86
C ASP A 94 -3.94 8.22 11.88
N ASN A 95 -4.67 7.40 12.65
CA ASN A 95 -4.07 6.48 13.61
C ASN A 95 -3.21 5.41 12.91
N VAL A 96 -3.68 4.87 11.78
CA VAL A 96 -2.93 3.90 10.98
C VAL A 96 -1.67 4.55 10.40
N ILE A 97 -1.76 5.75 9.83
CA ILE A 97 -0.62 6.50 9.29
C ILE A 97 0.41 6.74 10.40
N LYS A 98 -0.02 7.19 11.57
CA LYS A 98 0.86 7.41 12.73
C LYS A 98 1.58 6.13 13.13
N SER A 99 0.89 5.00 13.15
CA SER A 99 1.50 3.69 13.47
C SER A 99 2.54 3.26 12.43
N HIS A 100 2.38 3.67 11.16
CA HIS A 100 3.38 3.41 10.12
C HIS A 100 4.57 4.35 10.24
N TYR A 101 4.37 5.61 10.62
CA TYR A 101 5.47 6.56 10.85
C TYR A 101 6.46 6.05 11.90
N GLU A 102 5.99 5.33 12.91
CA GLU A 102 6.86 4.72 13.92
C GLU A 102 7.75 3.58 13.38
N LYS A 103 7.40 3.00 12.22
CA LYS A 103 8.13 1.87 11.62
C LYS A 103 9.18 2.28 10.58
N PHE A 104 9.11 3.51 10.08
CA PHE A 104 9.98 4.00 9.01
C PHE A 104 10.84 5.17 9.49
N THR A 105 12.12 5.16 9.12
CA THR A 105 13.08 6.19 9.52
C THR A 105 13.03 7.44 8.65
N LYS A 106 12.56 7.31 7.41
CA LYS A 106 12.48 8.41 6.43
C LYS A 106 11.07 8.53 5.85
N ARG A 107 10.67 9.76 5.55
CA ARG A 107 9.36 10.09 5.02
C ARG A 107 9.39 11.28 4.05
N ILE A 108 8.54 11.22 3.04
CA ILE A 108 8.22 12.33 2.13
C ILE A 108 6.70 12.42 2.11
N SER A 109 6.17 13.62 2.29
CA SER A 109 4.74 13.90 2.18
C SER A 109 4.52 15.11 1.29
N ASP A 110 3.48 15.04 0.47
CA ASP A 110 3.01 16.15 -0.35
C ASP A 110 1.49 16.19 -0.25
N ASN A 111 0.99 17.22 0.46
CA ASN A 111 -0.41 17.37 0.81
C ASN A 111 -0.97 18.55 0.04
N SER A 112 -2.13 18.35 -0.58
CA SER A 112 -2.80 19.35 -1.39
C SER A 112 -4.32 19.23 -1.22
N ASP A 113 -5.05 20.29 -1.54
CA ASP A 113 -6.51 20.35 -1.37
C ASP A 113 -7.28 19.19 -2.05
N ALA A 114 -6.68 18.54 -3.06
CA ALA A 114 -7.28 17.43 -3.79
C ALA A 114 -6.70 16.05 -3.43
N ARG A 115 -5.48 15.99 -2.89
CA ARG A 115 -4.80 14.71 -2.62
C ARG A 115 -3.68 14.85 -1.60
N ASP A 116 -3.56 13.82 -0.77
CA ASP A 116 -2.45 13.63 0.15
C ASP A 116 -1.60 12.45 -0.28
N ARG A 117 -0.29 12.67 -0.40
CA ARG A 117 0.68 11.69 -0.86
C ARG A 117 1.72 11.45 0.20
N TYR A 118 2.00 10.18 0.46
CA TYR A 118 2.98 9.77 1.46
C TYR A 118 3.91 8.70 0.89
N ILE A 119 5.19 8.84 1.17
CA ILE A 119 6.22 7.83 0.88
C ILE A 119 7.04 7.65 2.16
N LEU A 120 6.97 6.45 2.73
CA LEU A 120 7.66 6.04 3.95
C LEU A 120 8.66 4.95 3.60
N PHE A 121 9.89 5.08 4.10
CA PHE A 121 10.95 4.15 3.77
C PHE A 121 12.04 4.08 4.84
N ASN A 122 12.73 2.94 4.87
CA ASN A 122 13.98 2.76 5.61
C ASN A 122 15.17 2.91 4.64
N ASP A 123 16.40 2.66 5.07
CA ASP A 123 17.58 2.80 4.19
C ASP A 123 17.48 1.90 2.94
N ILE A 124 17.06 2.49 1.82
CA ILE A 124 16.90 1.82 0.55
C ILE A 124 18.18 1.99 -0.27
N HIS A 125 18.86 0.87 -0.53
CA HIS A 125 20.09 0.85 -1.32
C HIS A 125 19.82 0.99 -2.83
N TYR A 126 18.63 0.58 -3.30
CA TYR A 126 18.26 0.57 -4.72
C TYR A 126 17.08 1.51 -5.03
N TRP A 127 17.18 2.78 -4.62
CA TRP A 127 16.09 3.76 -4.72
C TRP A 127 15.54 3.91 -6.14
N HIS A 128 16.39 3.85 -7.16
CA HIS A 128 16.00 3.99 -8.56
C HIS A 128 14.95 2.96 -9.01
N LEU A 129 14.99 1.74 -8.49
CA LEU A 129 14.01 0.70 -8.82
C LEU A 129 12.62 1.04 -8.27
N TYR A 130 12.57 1.47 -7.01
CA TYR A 130 11.32 1.88 -6.37
C TYR A 130 10.80 3.20 -6.93
N LYS A 131 11.69 4.13 -7.28
CA LYS A 131 11.32 5.42 -7.88
C LYS A 131 10.52 5.24 -9.18
N CYS A 132 10.95 4.34 -10.07
CA CYS A 132 10.23 4.08 -11.32
C CYS A 132 8.82 3.54 -11.06
N ALA A 133 8.70 2.61 -10.11
CA ALA A 133 7.42 2.04 -9.69
C ALA A 133 6.47 3.10 -9.10
N ILE A 134 6.98 3.94 -8.20
CA ILE A 134 6.23 5.04 -7.59
C ILE A 134 5.81 6.05 -8.65
N GLN A 135 6.73 6.52 -9.49
CA GLN A 135 6.43 7.55 -10.50
C GLN A 135 5.37 7.09 -11.50
N LYS A 136 5.44 5.83 -11.95
CA LYS A 136 4.45 5.23 -12.84
C LYS A 136 3.05 5.20 -12.20
N TYR A 137 2.98 4.94 -10.91
CA TYR A 137 1.72 4.80 -10.19
C TYR A 137 1.12 6.15 -9.73
N PHE A 138 1.98 7.11 -9.39
CA PHE A 138 1.56 8.43 -8.89
C PHE A 138 1.38 9.48 -10.00
N ASN A 139 1.56 9.12 -11.28
CA ASN A 139 1.53 10.01 -12.45
C ASN A 139 2.32 11.32 -12.23
N TYR A 140 3.65 11.24 -12.32
CA TYR A 140 4.49 12.40 -12.62
C TYR A 140 4.72 12.53 -14.11
#